data_AF-A0A8C3X7B4-F1
#
_entry.id   AF-A0A8C3X7B4-F1
#
_cell.length_a   1.000
_cell.length_b   1.000
_cell.length_c   1.000
_cell.angle_alpha   90.00
_cell.angle_beta   90.00
_cell.angle_gamma   90.00
#
_symmetry.space_group_name_H-M   'P 1'
#
loop_
_entity.id
_entity.type
_entity.pdbx_description
1 polymer ?
#
loop_
_entity_poly.entity_id
_entity_poly.type
_entity_poly.pdbx_seq_one_letter_code
_entity_poly.pdbx_strand_id
1 'polypeptide(L)' 'MDNSNIAAMFEMLDSSNRGTISLTQYKEALKILGLCTADEVFKDDGHGITFEKFRCEVCICPASLQAFARKF' A
#
# COMPACT_ATOMS: atom_id res chain seq x y z
N MET A 1 2.51 13.65 7.10
CA MET A 1 2.39 12.20 7.31
C MET A 1 3.79 11.67 7.52
N ASP A 2 4.05 11.07 8.67
CA ASP A 2 5.38 10.63 9.05
C ASP A 2 5.84 9.51 8.11
N ASN A 3 7.00 9.68 7.46
CA ASN A 3 7.56 8.67 6.56
C ASN A 3 7.70 7.30 7.26
N SER A 4 7.87 7.30 8.58
CA SER A 4 7.95 6.10 9.43
C SER A 4 6.66 5.27 9.44
N ASN A 5 5.47 5.90 9.42
CA ASN A 5 4.21 5.15 9.40
C ASN A 5 3.99 4.47 8.05
N ILE A 6 4.37 5.13 6.95
CA ILE A 6 4.27 4.56 5.60
C ILE A 6 5.24 3.38 5.44
N ALA A 7 6.46 3.48 5.99
CA ALA A 7 7.44 2.40 5.98
C ALA A 7 6.96 1.17 6.76
N ALA A 8 6.47 1.35 7.99
CA ALA A 8 5.95 0.26 8.80
C ALA A 8 4.76 -0.47 8.13
N MET A 9 3.88 0.29 7.48
CA MET A 9 2.80 -0.28 6.69
C MET A 9 3.28 -1.11 5.51
N PHE A 10 4.28 -0.60 4.79
CA PHE A 10 4.85 -1.32 3.66
C PHE A 10 5.54 -2.61 4.12
N GLU A 11 6.27 -2.57 5.24
CA GLU A 11 6.88 -3.77 5.84
C GLU A 11 5.84 -4.80 6.29
N MET A 12 4.68 -4.37 6.81
CA MET A 12 3.58 -5.29 7.13
C MET A 12 3.03 -6.00 5.90
N LEU A 13 3.01 -5.33 4.74
CA LEU A 13 2.57 -5.91 3.47
C LEU A 13 3.66 -6.76 2.82
N ASP A 14 4.91 -6.36 2.97
CA ASP A 14 6.10 -7.06 2.53
C ASP A 14 6.50 -8.14 3.54
N SER A 15 5.62 -9.10 3.78
CA SER A 15 5.90 -10.27 4.61
C SER A 15 7.07 -11.12 4.09
N SER A 16 7.49 -10.90 2.84
CA SER A 16 8.66 -11.54 2.22
C SER A 16 9.95 -10.75 2.41
N ASN A 17 9.89 -9.54 3.00
CA ASN A 17 11.00 -8.62 3.20
C ASN A 17 11.85 -8.41 1.94
N ARG A 18 11.19 -8.35 0.77
CA ARG A 18 11.85 -8.20 -0.55
C ARG A 18 12.08 -6.74 -0.93
N GLY A 19 11.62 -5.79 -0.12
CA GLY A 19 11.54 -4.36 -0.43
C GLY A 19 10.49 -4.02 -1.50
N THR A 20 9.65 -4.99 -1.87
CA THR A 20 8.63 -4.88 -2.92
C THR A 20 7.42 -5.72 -2.56
N ILE A 21 6.23 -5.18 -2.72
CA ILE A 21 4.97 -5.92 -2.51
C ILE A 21 4.30 -6.20 -3.86
N SER A 22 3.69 -7.37 -3.97
CA SER A 22 2.90 -7.70 -5.15
C SER A 22 1.57 -6.92 -5.17
N LEU A 23 1.01 -6.71 -6.36
CA LEU A 23 -0.32 -6.14 -6.52
C LEU A 23 -1.38 -6.88 -5.68
N THR A 24 -1.24 -8.21 -5.59
CA THR A 24 -2.13 -9.06 -4.81
C THR A 24 -2.09 -8.72 -3.33
N GLN A 25 -0.90 -8.62 -2.73
CA GLN A 25 -0.74 -8.24 -1.31
C GLN A 25 -1.32 -6.86 -1.02
N TYR A 26 -1.04 -5.90 -1.91
CA TYR A 26 -1.60 -4.55 -1.80
C TYR A 26 -3.12 -4.54 -1.90
N LYS A 27 -3.70 -5.29 -2.85
CA LYS A 27 -5.16 -5.43 -3.00
C LYS A 27 -5.81 -6.14 -1.82
N GLU A 28 -5.18 -7.19 -1.29
CA GLU A 28 -5.67 -7.87 -0.08
C GLU A 28 -5.73 -6.91 1.10
N ALA A 29 -4.70 -6.09 1.27
CA ALA A 29 -4.69 -5.06 2.30
C ALA A 29 -5.79 -4.03 2.12
N LEU A 30 -5.96 -3.50 0.90
CA LEU A 30 -7.07 -2.59 0.60
C LEU A 30 -8.44 -3.23 0.86
N LYS A 31 -8.58 -4.52 0.55
CA LYS A 31 -9.81 -5.29 0.78
C LYS A 31 -10.11 -5.46 2.27
N ILE A 32 -9.11 -5.78 3.09
CA ILE A 32 -9.24 -5.92 4.55
C ILE A 32 -9.74 -4.62 5.19
N LEU A 33 -9.42 -3.48 4.58
CA LEU A 33 -9.83 -2.16 5.06
C LEU A 33 -11.17 -1.68 4.52
N GLY A 34 -11.72 -2.36 3.51
CA GLY A 34 -12.86 -1.86 2.76
C GLY A 34 -12.54 -0.63 1.90
N LEU A 35 -11.26 -0.41 1.56
CA LEU A 35 -10.78 0.69 0.72
C LEU A 35 -10.54 0.26 -0.72
N CYS A 36 -10.84 -0.99 -1.05
CA CYS A 36 -10.70 -1.52 -2.40
C CYS A 36 -11.77 -0.90 -3.30
N THR A 37 -11.47 0.25 -3.91
CA THR A 37 -12.22 0.79 -5.04
C THR A 37 -11.90 -0.09 -6.24
N ALA A 38 -12.89 -0.85 -6.69
CA ALA A 38 -12.76 -1.82 -7.80
C ALA A 38 -12.26 -1.22 -9.13
N ASP A 39 -12.14 0.11 -9.21
CA ASP A 39 -11.77 0.89 -10.39
C ASP A 39 -10.33 1.44 -10.35
N GLU A 40 -9.62 1.34 -9.21
CA GLU A 40 -8.20 1.68 -9.17
C GLU A 40 -7.40 0.56 -9.84
N VAL A 41 -7.31 0.66 -11.17
CA VAL A 41 -6.42 -0.16 -12.01
C VAL A 41 -5.00 0.26 -11.69
N PHE A 42 -4.47 -0.26 -10.58
CA PHE A 42 -3.03 -0.34 -10.42
C PHE A 42 -2.50 -1.15 -11.59
N LYS A 43 -1.84 -0.45 -12.53
CA LYS A 43 -1.09 -1.09 -13.60
C LYS A 43 0.09 -1.80 -12.96
N ASP A 44 -0.04 -3.11 -12.81
CA ASP A 44 1.08 -3.97 -12.52
C ASP A 44 1.90 -4.05 -13.80
N ASP A 45 2.98 -3.28 -13.85
CA ASP A 45 3.94 -3.33 -14.97
C ASP A 45 4.77 -4.64 -14.94
N GLY A 46 4.38 -5.66 -14.16
CA GLY A 46 5.18 -6.84 -13.82
C GLY A 46 6.30 -6.57 -12.81
N HIS A 47 6.52 -5.31 -12.47
CA HIS A 47 7.44 -4.86 -11.44
C HIS A 47 6.62 -4.60 -10.18
N GLY A 48 6.86 -5.38 -9.12
CA GLY A 48 6.17 -5.23 -7.84
C GLY A 48 6.17 -3.78 -7.34
N ILE A 49 5.15 -3.43 -6.55
CA ILE A 49 4.99 -2.10 -5.98
C ILE A 49 6.17 -1.86 -5.02
N THR A 50 7.05 -0.94 -5.41
CA THR A 50 8.16 -0.47 -4.56
C THR A 50 7.66 0.49 -3.50
N PHE A 51 8.43 0.64 -2.42
CA PHE A 51 8.12 1.60 -1.36
C PHE A 51 7.90 3.02 -1.88
N GLU A 52 8.69 3.46 -2.88
CA GLU A 52 8.51 4.77 -3.49
C GLU A 52 7.18 4.91 -4.23
N LYS A 53 6.80 3.90 -5.02
CA LYS A 53 5.53 3.90 -5.77
C LYS A 53 4.34 3.88 -4.79
N PHE A 54 4.44 3.06 -3.74
CA PHE A 54 3.49 3.04 -2.63
C PHE A 54 3.37 4.42 -1.98
N ARG A 55 4.49 5.03 -1.56
CA ARG A 55 4.51 6.35 -0.92
C ARG A 55 3.99 7.47 -1.81
N CYS A 56 4.24 7.44 -3.12
CA CYS A 56 3.69 8.42 -4.05
C CYS A 56 2.17 8.33 -4.11
N GLU A 57 1.62 7.13 -4.27
CA GLU A 57 0.17 6.89 -4.28
C GLU A 57 -0.48 7.29 -2.94
N VAL A 58 0.20 6.97 -1.82
CA VAL A 58 -0.19 7.42 -0.47
C VAL A 58 -0.26 8.94 -0.37
N CYS A 59 0.70 9.64 -0.97
CA CYS A 59 0.79 11.10 -0.94
C CYS A 59 -0.34 11.75 -1.75
N ILE A 60 -0.80 11.09 -2.83
CA ILE A 60 -1.88 11.57 -3.69
C ILE A 60 -3.25 11.43 -3.01
N CYS A 61 -3.48 10.35 -2.25
CA CYS A 61 -4.76 10.08 -1.56
C CYS A 61 -4.55 9.76 -0.05
N PRO A 62 -4.32 10.76 0.80
CA PRO A 62 -3.99 10.55 2.22
C PRO A 62 -5.14 9.99 3.08
N ALA A 63 -6.40 10.12 2.63
CA ALA A 63 -7.57 9.73 3.43
C ALA A 63 -7.72 8.22 3.62
N SER A 64 -7.56 7.46 2.55
CA SER A 64 -7.64 5.99 2.56
C SER A 64 -6.53 5.41 3.45
N LEU A 65 -5.34 5.99 3.39
CA LEU A 65 -4.19 5.39 4.03
C LEU A 65 -3.99 5.79 5.49
N GLN A 66 -4.46 6.98 5.90
CA GLN A 66 -4.61 7.29 7.33
C GLN A 66 -5.57 6.31 8.03
N ALA A 67 -6.58 5.81 7.31
CA ALA A 67 -7.47 4.80 7.86
C ALA A 67 -6.75 3.45 8.06
N PHE A 68 -5.81 3.08 7.18
CA PHE A 68 -4.95 1.91 7.39
C PHE A 68 -4.00 2.08 8.57
N ALA A 69 -3.26 3.20 8.61
CA ALA A 69 -2.27 3.46 9.66
C ALA A 69 -2.89 3.61 11.07
N ARG A 70 -4.20 3.83 11.16
CA ARG A 70 -4.93 3.84 12.44
C ARG A 70 -5.47 2.47 12.84
N LYS A 71 -5.48 1.50 11.92
CA LYS A 71 -6.05 0.16 12.13
C LYS A 71 -5.00 -0.85 12.62
N PHE A 72 -3.73 -0.52 12.47
CA PHE A 72 -2.56 -1.28 12.93
C PHE A 72 -1.72 -0.39 13.85
#